data_AF-A0A6I3SPN1-F1
#
_entry.id   AF-A0A6I3SPN1-F1
#
_cell.length_a   1.000
_cell.length_b   1.000
_cell.length_c   1.000
_cell.angle_alpha   90.00
_cell.angle_beta   90.00
_cell.angle_gamma   90.00
#
_symmetry.space_group_name_H-M   'P 1'
#
loop_
_entity.id
_entity.type
_entity.pdbx_description
1 polymer ?
#
loop_
_entity_poly.entity_id
_entity_poly.type
_entity_poly.pdbx_seq_one_letter_code
_entity_poly.pdbx_strand_id
1 'polypeptide(L)'
;MGKVIDFSAKERRLDEAYPLESEQGIYALLTQLYHVRESRFLRGDYETSLLLLDLAQSITEANLTLRQKQALRLDFFHDFIQKDAAHGMNISQQAVSEHVRSAIQRIA
;
A
#
# COMPACT_ATOMS: atom_id res chain seq x y z
N MET A 1 21.30 -8.44 -35.05
CA MET A 1 20.38 -9.11 -34.09
C MET A 1 19.52 -8.02 -33.45
N GLY A 2 18.20 -8.04 -33.68
CA GLY A 2 17.29 -7.07 -33.08
C GLY A 2 17.12 -7.35 -31.58
N LYS A 3 17.26 -6.31 -30.75
CA LYS A 3 17.02 -6.41 -29.30
C LYS A 3 15.53 -6.68 -29.09
N VAL A 4 15.18 -7.86 -28.58
CA VAL A 4 13.80 -8.15 -28.15
C VAL A 4 13.54 -7.26 -26.93
N ILE A 5 12.60 -6.33 -27.06
CA ILE A 5 12.17 -5.47 -25.95
C ILE A 5 11.04 -6.20 -25.24
N ASP A 6 11.29 -6.50 -23.97
CA ASP A 6 10.31 -7.10 -23.07
C ASP A 6 9.50 -6.00 -22.39
N PHE A 7 8.26 -5.83 -22.85
CA PHE A 7 7.36 -4.82 -22.33
C PHE A 7 6.77 -5.18 -20.96
N SER A 8 6.73 -6.47 -20.58
CA SER A 8 6.16 -6.95 -19.29
C SER A 8 7.20 -7.13 -18.19
N ALA A 9 8.49 -6.93 -18.48
CA ALA A 9 9.56 -7.08 -17.48
C ALA A 9 9.37 -6.21 -16.25
N LYS A 10 8.68 -5.07 -16.39
CA LYS A 10 8.48 -4.12 -15.30
C LYS A 10 7.27 -4.47 -14.44
N GLU A 11 6.15 -4.79 -15.08
CA GLU A 11 4.95 -5.34 -14.45
C GLU A 11 5.33 -6.50 -13.52
N ARG A 12 6.03 -7.52 -14.06
CA ARG A 12 6.51 -8.65 -13.25
C ARG A 12 7.36 -8.26 -12.04
N ARG A 13 8.24 -7.27 -12.19
CA ARG A 13 9.06 -6.80 -11.05
C ARG A 13 8.22 -6.10 -9.98
N LEU A 14 7.16 -5.40 -10.39
CA LEU A 14 6.23 -4.76 -9.47
C LEU A 14 5.39 -5.82 -8.75
N ASP A 15 4.87 -6.81 -9.48
CA ASP A 15 4.10 -7.92 -8.91
C ASP A 15 4.95 -8.75 -7.94
N GLU A 16 6.21 -9.04 -8.29
CA GLU A 16 7.16 -9.74 -7.41
C GLU A 16 7.52 -8.91 -6.17
N ALA A 17 7.63 -7.59 -6.29
CA ALA A 17 7.99 -6.70 -5.18
C ALA A 17 6.81 -6.41 -4.25
N TYR A 18 5.60 -6.35 -4.81
CA TYR A 18 4.38 -5.93 -4.13
C TYR A 18 3.20 -6.88 -4.43
N PRO A 19 3.32 -8.18 -4.09
CA PRO A 19 2.25 -9.14 -4.32
C PRO A 19 1.01 -8.77 -3.49
N LEU A 20 -0.02 -8.25 -4.15
CA LEU A 20 -1.22 -7.68 -3.51
C LEU A 20 -2.07 -8.74 -2.81
N GLU A 21 -1.95 -10.00 -3.20
CA GLU A 21 -2.58 -11.17 -2.57
C GLU A 21 -1.91 -11.61 -1.25
N SER A 22 -0.87 -10.87 -0.80
CA SER A 22 -0.14 -11.18 0.42
C SER A 22 -0.11 -10.00 1.37
N GLU A 23 -0.24 -10.28 2.68
CA GLU A 23 -0.11 -9.26 3.72
C GLU A 23 1.24 -8.53 3.64
N GLN A 24 2.32 -9.26 3.34
CA GLN A 24 3.66 -8.67 3.22
C GLN A 24 3.76 -7.71 2.03
N GLY A 25 3.19 -8.07 0.88
CA GLY A 25 3.22 -7.23 -0.32
C GLY A 25 2.40 -5.95 -0.14
N ILE A 26 1.20 -6.05 0.46
CA ILE A 26 0.40 -4.87 0.84
C ILE A 26 1.16 -3.97 1.81
N TYR A 27 1.75 -4.52 2.86
CA TYR A 27 2.53 -3.74 3.83
C TYR A 27 3.74 -3.06 3.17
N ALA A 28 4.48 -3.78 2.33
CA ALA A 28 5.63 -3.24 1.60
C ALA A 28 5.21 -2.09 0.68
N LEU A 29 4.12 -2.26 -0.07
CA LEU A 29 3.60 -1.22 -0.98
C LEU A 29 3.14 0.02 -0.21
N LEU A 30 2.38 -0.16 0.88
CA LEU A 30 1.93 0.96 1.72
C LEU A 30 3.11 1.73 2.33
N THR A 31 4.17 1.02 2.75
CA THR A 31 5.39 1.64 3.28
C THR A 31 6.15 2.43 2.21
N GLN A 32 6.17 1.94 0.96
CA GLN A 32 6.84 2.60 -0.16
C GLN A 32 5.93 3.55 -0.96
N LEU A 33 4.71 3.80 -0.47
CA LEU A 33 3.64 4.43 -1.24
C LEU A 33 4.04 5.80 -1.78
N TYR A 34 4.82 6.59 -1.03
CA TYR A 34 5.33 7.87 -1.50
C TYR A 34 6.22 7.73 -2.75
N HIS A 35 7.22 6.84 -2.68
CA HIS A 35 8.15 6.60 -3.78
C HIS A 35 7.47 6.00 -5.02
N VAL A 36 6.52 5.08 -4.81
CA VAL A 36 5.72 4.49 -5.90
C VAL A 36 4.82 5.54 -6.54
N ARG A 37 4.20 6.44 -5.77
CA ARG A 37 3.40 7.53 -6.33
C ARG A 37 4.25 8.54 -7.11
N GLU A 38 5.45 8.82 -6.63
CA GLU A 38 6.40 9.71 -7.30
C GLU A 38 6.87 9.15 -8.64
N SER A 39 7.18 7.84 -8.70
CA SER A 39 7.69 7.20 -9.93
C SER A 39 6.72 7.33 -11.10
N ARG A 40 5.40 7.30 -10.84
CA ARG A 40 4.36 7.57 -11.84
C ARG A 40 4.58 8.88 -12.59
N PHE A 41 4.92 9.94 -11.88
CA PHE A 41 5.09 11.27 -12.46
C PHE A 41 6.45 11.46 -13.10
N LEU A 42 7.52 11.02 -12.45
CA LEU A 42 8.89 11.26 -12.93
C LEU A 42 9.25 10.42 -14.15
N ARG A 43 8.62 9.25 -14.33
CA ARG A 43 8.99 8.29 -15.37
C ARG A 43 7.85 7.95 -16.34
N GLY A 44 6.68 8.57 -16.18
CA GLY A 44 5.48 8.24 -16.99
C GLY A 44 5.09 6.78 -16.84
N ASP A 45 5.17 6.27 -15.62
CA ASP A 45 5.13 4.84 -15.34
C ASP A 45 3.71 4.29 -15.32
N TYR A 46 3.27 3.73 -16.46
CA TYR A 46 1.93 3.18 -16.60
C TYR A 46 1.72 1.94 -15.71
N GLU A 47 2.72 1.04 -15.63
CA GLU A 47 2.63 -0.16 -14.78
C GLU A 47 2.51 0.18 -13.30
N THR A 48 3.22 1.21 -12.83
CA THR A 48 3.02 1.74 -11.48
C THR A 48 1.61 2.32 -11.29
N SER A 49 1.04 2.93 -12.32
CA SER A 49 -0.33 3.44 -12.25
C SER A 49 -1.35 2.31 -12.12
N LEU A 50 -1.15 1.19 -12.82
CA LEU A 50 -1.97 -0.02 -12.68
C LEU A 50 -1.88 -0.60 -11.27
N LEU A 51 -0.67 -0.82 -10.75
CA LEU A 51 -0.47 -1.32 -9.38
C LEU A 51 -1.18 -0.45 -8.32
N LEU A 52 -1.13 0.89 -8.48
CA LEU A 52 -1.81 1.81 -7.57
C LEU A 52 -3.34 1.78 -7.71
N LEU A 53 -3.85 1.51 -8.92
CA LEU A 53 -5.28 1.32 -9.15
C LEU A 53 -5.76 0.00 -8.53
N ASP A 54 -4.99 -1.07 -8.69
CA ASP A 54 -5.30 -2.38 -8.11
C ASP A 54 -5.30 -2.31 -6.58
N LEU A 55 -4.30 -1.66 -5.96
CA LEU A 55 -4.31 -1.39 -4.52
C LEU A 55 -5.56 -0.60 -4.09
N ALA A 56 -5.93 0.44 -4.84
CA ALA A 56 -7.11 1.25 -4.51
C ALA A 56 -8.41 0.44 -4.60
N GLN A 57 -8.50 -0.47 -5.58
CA GLN A 57 -9.59 -1.41 -5.72
C GLN A 57 -9.63 -2.39 -4.54
N SER A 58 -8.51 -3.03 -4.20
CA SER A 58 -8.42 -3.95 -3.04
C SER A 58 -8.82 -3.27 -1.73
N ILE A 59 -8.39 -2.02 -1.50
CA ILE A 59 -8.81 -1.24 -0.31
C ILE A 59 -10.32 -0.98 -0.29
N THR A 60 -10.92 -0.75 -1.46
CA THR A 60 -12.36 -0.52 -1.58
C THR A 60 -13.14 -1.81 -1.29
N GLU A 61 -12.70 -2.94 -1.86
CA GLU A 61 -13.31 -4.25 -1.72
C GLU A 61 -13.15 -4.84 -0.30
N ALA A 62 -12.05 -4.50 0.39
CA ALA A 62 -11.78 -4.90 1.77
C ALA A 62 -12.84 -4.48 2.78
N ASN A 63 -13.73 -3.54 2.42
CA ASN A 63 -14.83 -3.05 3.26
C ASN A 63 -14.38 -2.72 4.69
N LEU A 64 -13.26 -1.98 4.80
CA LEU A 64 -12.65 -1.66 6.07
C LEU A 64 -13.58 -0.83 6.96
N THR A 65 -13.56 -1.11 8.25
CA THR A 65 -14.25 -0.30 9.27
C THR A 65 -13.66 1.11 9.32
N LEU A 66 -14.43 2.06 9.86
CA LEU A 66 -13.96 3.44 10.03
C LEU A 66 -12.66 3.51 10.85
N ARG A 67 -12.50 2.66 11.86
CA ARG A 67 -11.29 2.62 12.70
C ARG A 67 -10.08 2.05 11.97
N GLN A 68 -10.25 1.01 11.17
CA GLN A 68 -9.18 0.47 10.31
C GLN A 68 -8.74 1.50 9.27
N LYS A 69 -9.70 2.18 8.61
CA LYS A 69 -9.40 3.27 7.67
C LYS A 69 -8.63 4.42 8.33
N GLN A 70 -9.04 4.80 9.54
CA GLN A 70 -8.37 5.84 10.31
C GLN A 70 -6.93 5.43 10.68
N ALA A 71 -6.72 4.20 11.14
CA ALA A 71 -5.40 3.68 11.48
C ALA A 71 -4.45 3.67 10.28
N LEU A 72 -4.88 3.12 9.14
CA LEU A 72 -4.09 3.12 7.90
C LEU A 72 -3.74 4.55 7.45
N ARG A 73 -4.69 5.48 7.52
CA ARG A 73 -4.47 6.88 7.12
C ARG A 73 -3.39 7.55 7.96
N LEU A 74 -3.41 7.35 9.27
CA LEU A 74 -2.43 7.99 10.16
C LEU A 74 -1.03 7.40 9.97
N ASP A 75 -0.92 6.07 9.86
CA ASP A 75 0.37 5.37 9.79
C ASP A 75 1.06 5.56 8.42
N PHE A 76 0.31 5.45 7.31
CA PHE A 76 0.92 5.43 5.96
C PHE A 76 0.71 6.69 5.11
N PHE A 77 -0.25 7.56 5.45
CA PHE A 77 -0.56 8.72 4.60
C PHE A 77 -0.22 10.06 5.27
N HIS A 78 -0.02 10.07 6.59
CA HIS A 78 0.40 11.24 7.35
C HIS A 78 1.74 11.06 8.03
N ASP A 79 2.41 9.92 7.80
CA ASP A 79 3.71 9.56 8.40
C ASP A 79 3.75 9.71 9.93
N PHE A 80 2.62 9.50 10.61
CA PHE A 80 2.61 9.52 12.06
C PHE A 80 3.29 8.27 12.57
N ILE A 81 4.21 8.43 13.52
CA ILE A 81 4.65 7.30 14.31
C ILE A 81 3.45 6.73 15.09
N GLN A 82 3.43 5.42 15.33
CA GLN A 82 2.31 4.73 16.00
C GLN A 82 1.85 5.39 17.30
N LYS A 83 2.76 6.02 18.06
CA LYS A 83 2.44 6.76 19.26
C LYS A 83 1.50 7.94 18.98
N ASP A 84 1.75 8.70 17.92
CA ASP A 84 0.97 9.87 17.55
C ASP A 84 -0.36 9.44 16.92
N ALA A 85 -0.35 8.35 16.14
CA ALA A 85 -1.58 7.73 15.66
C ALA A 85 -2.48 7.27 16.83
N ALA A 86 -1.91 6.63 17.84
CA ALA A 86 -2.61 6.20 19.05
C ALA A 86 -3.23 7.38 19.80
N HIS A 87 -2.48 8.48 19.94
CA HIS A 87 -2.99 9.72 20.53
C HIS A 87 -4.14 10.31 19.71
N GLY A 88 -3.98 10.42 18.39
CA GLY A 88 -5.02 10.94 17.49
C GLY A 88 -6.28 10.07 17.40
N MET A 89 -6.15 8.77 17.68
CA MET A 89 -7.27 7.82 17.71
C MET A 89 -7.89 7.63 19.11
N ASN A 90 -7.23 8.13 20.16
CA ASN A 90 -7.55 7.92 21.57
C ASN A 90 -7.65 6.43 21.94
N ILE A 91 -6.65 5.64 21.54
CA ILE A 91 -6.52 4.20 21.84
C ILE A 91 -5.06 3.87 22.18
N SER A 92 -4.76 2.63 22.57
CA SER A 92 -3.38 2.19 22.79
C SER A 92 -2.62 1.99 21.47
N GLN A 93 -1.29 2.07 21.51
CA GLN A 93 -0.44 1.76 20.35
C GLN A 93 -0.66 0.31 19.86
N GLN A 94 -0.88 -0.62 20.79
CA GLN A 94 -1.22 -1.99 20.46
C GLN A 94 -2.53 -2.08 19.66
N ALA A 95 -3.58 -1.36 20.07
CA ALA A 95 -4.85 -1.33 19.36
C ALA A 95 -4.71 -0.70 17.95
N VAL A 96 -3.85 0.31 17.77
CA VAL A 96 -3.50 0.83 16.43
C VAL A 96 -2.86 -0.28 15.59
N SER A 97 -1.86 -0.97 16.13
CA SER A 97 -1.17 -2.07 15.41
C SER A 97 -2.13 -3.19 15.01
N GLU A 98 -3.08 -3.55 15.87
CA GLU A 98 -4.12 -4.54 15.58
C GLU A 98 -5.06 -4.06 14.47
N HIS A 99 -5.48 -2.78 14.48
CA HIS A 99 -6.27 -2.21 13.40
C HIS A 99 -5.52 -2.17 12.07
N VAL A 100 -4.24 -1.79 12.06
CA VAL A 100 -3.40 -1.78 10.85
C VAL A 100 -3.25 -3.20 10.30
N ARG A 101 -2.85 -4.17 11.15
CA ARG A 101 -2.69 -5.57 10.74
C ARG A 101 -3.99 -6.14 10.19
N SER A 102 -5.10 -5.94 10.91
CA SER A 102 -6.41 -6.42 10.47
C SER A 102 -6.87 -5.75 9.17
N ALA A 103 -6.48 -4.50 8.92
CA ALA A 103 -6.78 -3.84 7.66
C ALA A 103 -5.97 -4.44 6.50
N ILE A 104 -4.66 -4.64 6.68
CA ILE A 104 -3.77 -5.27 5.70
C ILE A 104 -4.27 -6.67 5.33
N GLN A 105 -4.65 -7.47 6.34
CA GLN A 105 -5.25 -8.80 6.17
C GLN A 105 -6.53 -8.86 5.35
N ARG A 106 -7.26 -7.74 5.27
CA ARG A 106 -8.51 -7.67 4.50
C ARG A 106 -8.30 -7.12 3.10
N ILE A 107 -7.18 -6.41 2.88
CA ILE A 107 -6.80 -5.85 1.59
C ILE A 107 -6.13 -6.93 0.74
N ALA A 108 -5.26 -7.74 1.36
CA ALA A 108 -4.72 -8.95 0.77
C ALA A 108 -5.80 -10.02 0.61
#